data_AF-A0A2A4WYH8-F1
#
_entry.id   AF-A0A2A4WYH8-F1
#
_cell.length_a   1.000
_cell.length_b   1.000
_cell.length_c   1.000
_cell.angle_alpha   90.00
_cell.angle_beta   90.00
_cell.angle_gamma   90.00
#
_symmetry.space_group_name_H-M   'P 1'
#
loop_
_entity.id
_entity.type
_entity.pdbx_description
1 polymer ?
#
loop_
_entity_poly.entity_id
_entity_poly.type
_entity_poly.pdbx_seq_one_letter_code
_entity_poly.pdbx_strand_id
1 'polypeptide(L)'
;MDENILIPVLGIIFSLGVLPLSILYFINRGQDKKLETIIKVVELGGAVDPQMLKMLGDSHKDYKSDYKAGLIWLAIGLPVFAGIWLESGASEAIFGSIPALIGAAYVISGKYRLRGEDDK
;
A
#
# COMPACT_ATOMS: atom_id res chain seq x y z
N MET A 1 -0.98 -29.76 14.43
CA MET A 1 0.11 -28.82 14.08
C MET A 1 0.71 -28.38 15.39
N ASP A 2 2.02 -28.52 15.54
CA ASP A 2 2.73 -28.05 16.73
C ASP A 2 2.58 -26.53 16.87
N GLU A 3 2.40 -26.03 18.09
CA GLU A 3 2.27 -24.59 18.39
C GLU A 3 3.44 -23.78 17.80
N ASN A 4 4.62 -24.38 17.72
CA ASN A 4 5.84 -23.79 17.14
C ASN A 4 5.74 -23.52 15.64
N ILE A 5 4.88 -24.21 14.89
CA ILE A 5 4.67 -23.98 13.45
C ILE A 5 3.50 -23.00 13.24
N LEU A 6 2.55 -22.98 14.15
CA LEU A 6 1.31 -22.21 14.00
C LEU A 6 1.56 -20.69 14.12
N ILE A 7 2.45 -20.27 15.01
CA ILE A 7 2.83 -18.87 15.23
C ILE A 7 3.48 -18.23 13.99
N PRO A 8 4.56 -18.80 13.39
CA PRO A 8 5.18 -18.21 12.22
C PRO A 8 4.24 -18.21 10.99
N VAL A 9 3.42 -19.26 10.83
CA VAL A 9 2.44 -19.34 9.73
C VAL A 9 1.38 -18.23 9.85
N LEU A 10 0.85 -17.99 11.05
CA LEU A 10 -0.09 -16.89 11.28
C LEU A 10 0.56 -15.51 11.05
N GLY A 11 1.83 -15.34 11.44
CA GLY A 11 2.59 -14.12 11.19
C GLY A 11 2.76 -13.81 9.70
N ILE A 12 3.03 -14.83 8.89
CA ILE A 12 3.14 -14.71 7.42
C ILE A 12 1.77 -14.35 6.81
N ILE A 13 0.69 -15.01 7.23
CA ILE A 13 -0.67 -14.76 6.73
C ILE A 13 -1.14 -13.34 7.08
N PHE A 14 -0.88 -12.87 8.29
CA PHE A 14 -1.26 -11.51 8.69
C PHE A 14 -0.43 -10.44 7.97
N SER A 15 0.89 -10.64 7.83
CA SER A 15 1.77 -9.66 7.22
C SER A 15 1.64 -9.56 5.70
N LEU A 16 1.53 -10.70 4.99
CA LEU A 16 1.44 -10.74 3.52
C LEU A 16 0.01 -10.83 3.00
N GLY A 17 -0.96 -11.24 3.83
CA GLY A 17 -2.36 -11.29 3.44
C GLY A 17 -3.10 -10.05 3.93
N VAL A 18 -3.35 -9.98 5.24
CA VAL A 18 -4.31 -9.02 5.82
C VAL A 18 -3.89 -7.57 5.64
N LEU A 19 -2.61 -7.24 5.87
CA LEU A 19 -2.12 -5.85 5.74
C LEU A 19 -2.15 -5.30 4.30
N PRO A 20 -1.59 -5.96 3.27
CA PRO A 20 -1.72 -5.48 1.89
C PRO A 20 -3.16 -5.44 1.39
N LEU A 21 -3.97 -6.46 1.70
CA LEU A 21 -5.39 -6.50 1.30
C LEU A 21 -6.18 -5.36 1.93
N SER A 22 -5.95 -5.06 3.21
CA SER A 22 -6.63 -3.96 3.89
C SER A 22 -6.24 -2.60 3.32
N ILE A 23 -4.97 -2.38 2.96
CA ILE A 23 -4.52 -1.16 2.30
C ILE A 23 -5.22 -0.99 0.94
N LEU A 24 -5.22 -2.04 0.10
CA LEU A 24 -5.92 -2.02 -1.19
C LEU A 24 -7.43 -1.78 -1.03
N TYR A 25 -8.04 -2.41 -0.03
CA TYR A 25 -9.45 -2.23 0.29
C TYR A 25 -9.77 -0.78 0.67
N PHE A 26 -8.93 -0.13 1.48
CA PHE A 26 -9.13 1.27 1.87
C PHE A 26 -8.95 2.24 0.69
N ILE A 27 -8.00 1.97 -0.22
CA ILE A 27 -7.78 2.78 -1.42
C ILE A 27 -9.03 2.74 -2.32
N ASN A 28 -9.56 1.54 -2.58
CA ASN A 28 -10.74 1.38 -3.43
C ASN A 28 -11.98 1.99 -2.80
N ARG A 29 -12.18 1.78 -1.49
CA ARG A 29 -13.32 2.34 -0.76
C ARG A 29 -13.34 3.88 -0.74
N GLY A 30 -12.17 4.52 -0.88
CA GLY A 30 -12.09 5.97 -1.04
C GLY A 30 -12.63 6.48 -2.38
N GLN A 31 -12.48 5.70 -3.44
CA GLN A 31 -12.99 6.05 -4.78
C GLN A 31 -14.51 5.87 -4.86
N ASP A 32 -15.04 4.79 -4.26
CA ASP A 32 -16.47 4.48 -4.26
C ASP A 32 -17.30 5.62 -3.66
N LYS A 33 -16.85 6.21 -2.54
CA LYS A 33 -17.55 7.32 -1.87
C LYS A 33 -17.61 8.59 -2.72
N LYS A 34 -16.56 8.87 -3.52
CA LYS A 34 -16.53 10.03 -4.42
C LYS A 34 -17.54 9.84 -5.56
N LEU A 35 -17.61 8.63 -6.11
CA LEU A 35 -18.54 8.25 -7.16
C LEU A 35 -19.99 8.32 -6.68
N GLU A 36 -20.27 7.80 -5.49
CA GLU A 36 -21.59 7.84 -4.85
C GLU A 36 -22.07 9.28 -4.63
N THR A 37 -21.17 10.20 -4.25
CA THR A 37 -21.50 11.61 -4.07
C THR A 37 -21.92 12.28 -5.38
N ILE A 38 -21.23 11.97 -6.49
CA ILE A 38 -21.55 12.55 -7.80
C ILE A 38 -22.85 11.98 -8.35
N ILE A 39 -23.09 10.68 -8.18
CA ILE A 39 -24.38 10.05 -8.52
C ILE A 39 -25.51 10.75 -7.78
N LYS A 40 -25.34 11.01 -6.48
CA LYS A 40 -26.35 11.69 -5.65
C LYS A 40 -26.62 13.14 -6.06
N VAL A 41 -25.59 13.86 -6.52
CA VAL A 41 -25.75 15.24 -7.04
C VAL A 41 -26.51 15.24 -8.36
N VAL A 42 -26.27 14.27 -9.23
CA VAL A 42 -27.04 14.08 -10.48
C VAL A 42 -28.51 13.75 -10.17
N GLU A 43 -28.76 12.84 -9.24
CA GLU A 43 -30.12 12.44 -8.84
C GLU A 43 -30.94 13.59 -8.25
N LEU A 44 -30.29 14.53 -7.57
CA LEU A 44 -30.92 15.74 -7.02
C LEU A 44 -31.15 16.85 -8.07
N GLY A 45 -30.85 16.59 -9.36
CA GLY A 45 -31.00 17.56 -10.45
C GLY A 45 -29.88 18.60 -10.53
N GLY A 46 -28.77 18.39 -9.82
CA GLY A 46 -27.58 19.23 -9.91
C GLY A 46 -26.82 18.99 -11.21
N ALA A 47 -26.36 20.06 -11.86
CA ALA A 47 -25.47 19.94 -13.01
C ALA A 47 -24.10 19.44 -12.55
N VAL A 48 -23.62 18.36 -13.18
CA VAL A 48 -22.25 17.90 -12.98
C VAL A 48 -21.33 18.86 -13.71
N ASP A 49 -20.68 19.74 -12.96
CA ASP A 49 -19.68 20.63 -13.54
C ASP A 49 -18.44 19.82 -13.97
N PRO A 50 -17.82 20.12 -15.12
CA PRO A 50 -16.55 19.52 -15.53
C PRO A 50 -15.45 19.51 -14.45
N GLN A 51 -15.44 20.42 -13.47
CA GLN A 51 -14.50 20.33 -12.33
C GLN A 51 -14.80 19.14 -11.41
N MET A 52 -16.07 18.77 -11.21
CA MET A 52 -16.46 17.59 -10.40
C MET A 52 -16.05 16.28 -11.09
N LEU A 53 -16.18 16.21 -12.42
CA LEU A 53 -15.65 15.09 -13.21
C LEU A 53 -14.11 15.04 -13.17
N LYS A 54 -13.46 16.21 -13.16
CA LYS A 54 -12.01 16.30 -12.95
C LYS A 54 -11.60 15.76 -11.59
N MET A 55 -12.37 15.95 -10.53
CA MET A 55 -12.09 15.37 -9.21
C MET A 55 -12.18 13.83 -9.16
N LEU A 56 -12.88 13.19 -10.10
CA LEU A 56 -12.89 11.74 -10.30
C LEU A 56 -11.67 11.27 -11.11
N GLY A 57 -11.31 12.01 -12.16
CA GLY A 57 -10.19 11.69 -13.05
C GLY A 57 -8.83 11.97 -12.43
N ASP A 58 -8.74 12.99 -11.58
CA ASP A 58 -7.54 13.37 -10.84
C ASP A 58 -7.43 12.53 -9.56
N SER A 59 -7.40 11.21 -9.73
CA SER A 59 -6.72 10.34 -8.79
C SER A 59 -5.22 10.59 -8.96
N HIS A 60 -4.76 11.79 -8.60
CA HIS A 60 -3.35 12.07 -8.47
C HIS A 60 -2.81 11.00 -7.51
N LYS A 61 -2.07 10.03 -8.06
CA LYS A 61 -1.31 9.07 -7.25
C LYS A 61 -0.31 9.92 -6.49
N ASP A 62 -0.71 10.35 -5.30
CA ASP A 62 0.07 11.23 -4.45
C ASP A 62 1.40 10.50 -4.18
N TYR A 63 2.48 11.03 -4.73
CA TYR A 63 3.82 10.45 -4.58
C TYR A 63 4.19 10.36 -3.09
N LYS A 64 3.62 11.23 -2.24
CA LYS A 64 3.80 11.15 -0.78
C LYS A 64 3.13 9.91 -0.22
N SER A 65 1.98 9.51 -0.77
CA SER A 65 1.30 8.27 -0.40
C SER A 65 2.14 7.05 -0.80
N ASP A 66 2.68 7.02 -2.02
CA ASP A 66 3.53 5.91 -2.49
C ASP A 66 4.83 5.80 -1.66
N TYR A 67 5.46 6.94 -1.35
CA TYR A 67 6.66 6.98 -0.50
C TYR A 67 6.39 6.54 0.95
N LYS A 68 5.28 7.00 1.54
CA LYS A 68 4.84 6.58 2.88
C LYS A 68 4.53 5.09 2.92
N ALA A 69 3.83 4.56 1.91
CA ALA A 69 3.56 3.14 1.78
C ALA A 69 4.87 2.33 1.71
N GLY A 70 5.86 2.80 0.95
CA GLY A 70 7.17 2.18 0.89
C GLY A 70 7.91 2.15 2.22
N LEU A 71 7.87 3.24 2.98
CA LEU A 71 8.48 3.30 4.31
C LEU A 71 7.82 2.32 5.29
N ILE A 72 6.48 2.19 5.25
CA ILE A 72 5.75 1.24 6.08
C ILE A 72 6.18 -0.20 5.73
N TRP A 73 6.24 -0.52 4.43
CA TRP A 73 6.68 -1.84 3.98
C TRP A 73 8.14 -2.14 4.34
N LEU A 74 9.04 -1.14 4.30
CA LEU A 74 10.41 -1.31 4.77
C LEU A 74 10.49 -1.52 6.29
N ALA A 75 9.70 -0.77 7.05
CA ALA A 75 9.64 -0.88 8.51
C ALA A 75 9.10 -2.24 8.98
N ILE A 76 8.28 -2.91 8.16
CA ILE A 76 7.80 -4.27 8.42
C ILE A 76 8.78 -5.31 7.85
N GLY A 77 9.25 -5.11 6.62
CA GLY A 77 10.08 -6.07 5.91
C GLY A 77 11.46 -6.26 6.50
N LEU A 78 12.12 -5.20 6.97
CA LEU A 78 13.46 -5.30 7.58
C LEU A 78 13.46 -6.13 8.88
N PRO A 79 12.56 -5.90 9.85
CA PRO A 79 12.46 -6.74 11.04
C PRO A 79 12.06 -8.18 10.74
N VAL A 80 11.15 -8.40 9.79
CA VAL A 80 10.73 -9.76 9.40
C VAL A 80 11.90 -10.52 8.78
N PHE A 81 12.64 -9.89 7.87
CA PHE A 81 13.85 -10.46 7.28
C PHE A 81 14.90 -10.77 8.35
N ALA A 82 15.20 -9.80 9.22
CA ALA A 82 16.19 -9.96 10.28
C ALA A 82 15.77 -11.03 11.30
N GLY A 83 14.49 -11.09 11.68
CA GLY A 83 13.96 -12.09 12.59
C GLY A 83 14.08 -13.51 12.04
N ILE A 84 13.67 -13.72 10.79
CA ILE A 84 13.81 -15.05 10.16
C ILE A 84 15.28 -15.42 9.97
N TRP A 85 16.14 -14.46 9.60
CA TRP A 85 17.57 -14.71 9.47
C TRP A 85 18.19 -15.16 10.80
N LEU A 86 17.81 -14.51 11.90
CA LEU A 86 18.34 -14.83 13.24
C LEU A 86 17.85 -16.18 13.77
N GLU A 87 16.61 -16.58 13.46
CA GLU A 87 16.05 -17.84 13.97
C GLU A 87 16.30 -19.06 13.06
N SER A 88 16.11 -18.91 11.75
CA SER A 88 16.12 -20.05 10.81
C SER A 88 17.35 -20.06 9.89
N GLY A 89 17.94 -18.89 9.66
CA GLY A 89 19.12 -18.71 8.82
C GLY A 89 18.83 -18.07 7.47
N ALA A 90 19.87 -17.90 6.66
CA ALA A 90 19.79 -17.14 5.41
C ALA A 90 18.88 -17.77 4.34
N SER A 91 18.66 -19.09 4.41
CA SER A 91 17.86 -19.85 3.45
C SER A 91 16.37 -19.50 3.57
N GLU A 92 15.82 -19.50 4.79
CA GLU A 92 14.42 -19.10 5.03
C GLU A 92 14.24 -17.58 5.02
N ALA A 93 15.28 -16.80 5.30
CA ALA A 93 15.21 -15.34 5.29
C ALA A 93 14.79 -14.74 3.94
N ILE A 94 14.95 -15.49 2.84
CA ILE A 94 14.47 -15.09 1.51
C ILE A 94 12.98 -14.72 1.53
N PHE A 95 12.14 -15.41 2.31
CA PHE A 95 10.72 -15.08 2.41
C PHE A 95 10.48 -13.72 3.08
N GLY A 96 11.31 -13.36 4.07
CA GLY A 96 11.27 -12.04 4.71
C GLY A 96 11.84 -10.92 3.82
N SER A 97 12.60 -11.26 2.78
CA SER A 97 13.16 -10.25 1.86
C SER A 97 12.11 -9.66 0.93
N ILE A 98 11.02 -10.39 0.64
CA ILE A 98 9.92 -9.96 -0.24
C ILE A 98 9.28 -8.64 0.25
N PRO A 99 8.79 -8.53 1.49
CA PRO A 99 8.24 -7.28 2.00
C PRO A 99 9.28 -6.13 2.01
N ALA A 100 10.54 -6.43 2.32
CA ALA A 100 11.61 -5.41 2.32
C ALA A 100 11.88 -4.87 0.91
N LEU A 101 11.89 -5.74 -0.11
CA LEU A 101 12.05 -5.38 -1.52
C LEU A 101 10.84 -4.59 -2.05
N ILE A 102 9.62 -4.97 -1.66
CA ILE A 102 8.40 -4.22 -1.98
C ILE A 102 8.50 -2.80 -1.40
N GLY A 103 8.89 -2.67 -0.13
CA GLY A 103 9.09 -1.37 0.52
C GLY A 103 10.15 -0.54 -0.18
N ALA A 104 11.28 -1.15 -0.52
CA ALA A 104 12.35 -0.48 -1.27
C ALA A 104 11.87 0.01 -2.65
N ALA A 105 11.13 -0.80 -3.40
CA ALA A 105 10.58 -0.42 -4.70
C ALA A 105 9.63 0.78 -4.60
N TYR A 106 8.75 0.81 -3.59
CA TYR A 106 7.84 1.95 -3.36
C TYR A 106 8.58 3.22 -2.93
N VAL A 107 9.59 3.12 -2.04
CA VAL A 107 10.41 4.27 -1.64
C VAL A 107 11.17 4.84 -2.84
N ILE A 108 11.75 3.97 -3.68
CA ILE A 108 12.48 4.36 -4.88
C ILE A 108 11.55 5.05 -5.88
N SER A 109 10.39 4.44 -6.16
CA SER A 109 9.36 5.01 -7.04
C SER A 109 8.89 6.39 -6.54
N GLY A 110 8.61 6.52 -5.25
CA GLY A 110 8.23 7.78 -4.63
C GLY A 110 9.34 8.84 -4.71
N LYS A 111 10.59 8.47 -4.44
CA LYS A 111 11.75 9.39 -4.48
C LYS A 111 12.07 9.91 -5.88
N TYR A 112 11.94 9.08 -6.91
CA TYR A 112 12.16 9.54 -8.28
C TYR A 112 11.01 10.41 -8.80
N ARG A 113 9.77 10.18 -8.37
CA ARG A 113 8.63 11.07 -8.70
C ARG A 113 8.71 12.41 -7.96
N LEU A 114 9.12 12.40 -6.69
CA LEU A 114 9.43 13.61 -5.90
C LEU A 114 10.41 14.53 -6.64
N ARG A 115 11.52 13.98 -7.14
CA ARG A 115 12.54 14.75 -7.86
C ARG A 115 12.09 15.29 -9.22
N GLY A 116 11.09 14.68 -9.87
CA GLY A 116 10.61 15.10 -11.18
C GLY A 116 9.57 16.23 -11.15
N GLU A 117 8.99 16.52 -9.99
CA GLU A 117 8.06 17.63 -9.79
C GLU A 117 8.74 18.89 -9.25
N ASP A 118 9.83 18.76 -8.50
CA ASP A 118 10.64 19.90 -8.03
C ASP A 118 11.39 20.61 -9.19
N ASP A 119 11.51 19.95 -10.36
CA ASP A 119 12.21 20.45 -11.56
C ASP A 119 11.26 21.09 -12.62
N LYS A 120 9.98 21.28 -12.30
CA LYS A 120 8.97 21.94 -13.17
C LYS A 120 8.46 23.24 -12.58
#